data_AF-A0A4S4BDL5-F1
#
_entry.id   AF-A0A4S4BDL5-F1
#
_cell.length_a   1.000
_cell.length_b   1.000
_cell.length_c   1.000
_cell.angle_alpha   90.00
_cell.angle_beta   90.00
_cell.angle_gamma   90.00
#
_symmetry.space_group_name_H-M   'P 1'
#
loop_
_entity.id
_entity.type
_entity.pdbx_description
1 polymer ?
#
loop_
_entity_poly.entity_id
_entity_poly.type
_entity_poly.pdbx_seq_one_letter_code
_entity_poly.pdbx_strand_id
1 'polypeptide(L)'
;MKLRTLIRLTGLVESATRTPETPAPGAGGVRGAARRVADVVRQDGRVQGAAEGVLGRVREARASVKERADSRLEQLIFERRGNVVPDDVAGLLARRRQEREAEAARLRARQTLLDTAENPVQRQILMLVAQTTAWAGGNTPEALRYTQLLDRLAPSGKAEAEMPVHRALWTLAERRVLAVSPHGEVTASLPETGRQLVKAGTQPAG
;
A
#
# COMPACT_ATOMS: atom_id res chain seq x y z
N MET A 1 29.88 4.02 15.90
CA MET A 1 29.88 2.65 15.32
C MET A 1 29.63 2.76 13.82
N LYS A 2 30.70 3.00 13.03
CA LYS A 2 31.49 2.08 12.19
C LYS A 2 30.80 1.63 10.89
N LEU A 3 31.24 2.24 9.78
CA LEU A 3 30.94 2.02 8.34
C LEU A 3 30.88 0.55 7.85
N ARG A 4 31.27 -0.43 8.67
CA ARG A 4 31.25 -1.86 8.34
C ARG A 4 29.85 -2.42 8.13
N THR A 5 28.81 -1.78 8.68
CA THR A 5 27.42 -2.22 8.52
C THR A 5 26.82 -1.83 7.17
N LEU A 6 27.21 -0.67 6.62
CA LEU A 6 26.76 -0.21 5.31
C LEU A 6 27.32 -1.07 4.16
N ILE A 7 28.57 -1.50 4.27
CA ILE A 7 29.23 -2.34 3.26
C ILE A 7 28.59 -3.75 3.16
N ARG A 8 28.02 -4.27 4.26
CA ARG A 8 27.30 -5.55 4.24
C ARG A 8 25.91 -5.46 3.61
N LEU A 9 25.28 -4.28 3.66
CA LEU A 9 23.95 -4.04 3.09
C LEU A 9 24.02 -3.84 1.57
N THR A 10 25.04 -3.15 1.06
CA THR A 10 25.28 -3.05 -0.39
C THR A 10 25.65 -4.40 -0.99
N GLY A 11 26.47 -5.20 -0.31
CA GLY A 11 26.83 -6.55 -0.76
C GLY A 11 25.65 -7.53 -0.88
N LEU A 12 24.61 -7.38 -0.04
CA LEU A 12 23.38 -8.18 -0.08
C LEU A 12 22.41 -7.78 -1.20
N VAL A 13 22.43 -6.52 -1.62
CA VAL A 13 21.64 -6.03 -2.76
C VAL A 13 22.31 -6.43 -4.08
N GLU A 14 23.64 -6.40 -4.13
CA GLU A 14 24.43 -6.83 -5.31
C GLU A 14 24.39 -8.35 -5.53
N SER A 15 24.26 -9.13 -4.46
CA SER A 15 24.05 -10.59 -4.56
C SER A 15 22.60 -10.98 -4.88
N ALA A 16 21.63 -10.07 -4.71
CA ALA A 16 20.25 -10.28 -5.11
C ALA A 16 19.97 -9.92 -6.59
N THR A 17 20.85 -9.16 -7.24
CA THR A 17 20.76 -8.80 -8.67
C THR A 17 21.63 -9.65 -9.58
N ARG A 18 22.55 -10.46 -9.03
CA ARG A 18 23.31 -11.44 -9.79
C ARG A 18 22.47 -12.68 -10.07
N THR A 19 22.40 -13.03 -11.36
CA THR A 19 21.89 -14.31 -11.86
C THR A 19 22.44 -15.46 -11.01
N PRO A 20 21.59 -16.32 -10.42
CA PRO A 20 22.08 -17.41 -9.61
C PRO A 20 22.63 -18.51 -10.54
N GLU A 21 23.95 -18.55 -10.72
CA GLU A 21 24.64 -19.81 -10.95
C GLU A 21 24.45 -20.69 -9.71
N THR A 22 24.06 -21.94 -9.95
CA THR A 22 23.58 -22.90 -8.96
C THR A 22 24.60 -23.16 -7.84
N PRO A 23 24.16 -23.15 -6.56
CA PRO A 23 24.80 -24.03 -5.59
C PRO A 23 23.80 -24.82 -4.73
N ALA A 24 24.31 -25.97 -4.29
CA ALA A 24 23.70 -27.04 -3.52
C ALA A 24 23.33 -26.65 -2.06
N PRO A 25 22.66 -27.54 -1.28
CA PRO A 25 21.72 -27.15 -0.23
C PRO A 25 22.36 -26.89 1.14
N GLY A 26 21.81 -25.91 1.86
CA GLY A 26 22.14 -25.59 3.26
C GLY A 26 20.96 -24.90 3.96
N ALA A 27 19.89 -25.65 4.22
CA ALA A 27 18.66 -25.17 4.85
C ALA A 27 18.83 -24.94 6.37
N GLY A 28 19.48 -23.83 6.77
CA GLY A 28 19.59 -23.51 8.20
C GLY A 28 19.91 -22.05 8.55
N GLY A 29 20.69 -21.34 7.73
CA GLY A 29 21.18 -19.99 8.07
C GLY A 29 20.14 -18.86 7.93
N VAL A 30 19.22 -18.98 6.98
CA VAL A 30 18.31 -17.89 6.59
C VAL A 30 17.20 -17.66 7.62
N ARG A 31 16.70 -18.74 8.25
CA ARG A 31 15.59 -18.68 9.22
C ARG A 31 16.00 -18.02 10.54
N GLY A 32 17.25 -18.20 10.97
CA GLY A 32 17.80 -17.59 12.19
C GLY A 32 18.16 -16.10 12.03
N ALA A 33 18.54 -15.68 10.83
CA ALA A 33 18.75 -14.27 10.51
C ALA A 33 17.42 -13.50 10.43
N ALA A 34 16.40 -14.09 9.81
CA ALA A 34 15.06 -13.51 9.72
C ALA A 34 14.40 -13.29 11.09
N ARG A 35 14.59 -14.22 12.03
CA ARG A 35 14.01 -14.12 13.38
C ARG A 35 14.62 -12.98 14.20
N ARG A 36 15.94 -12.79 14.11
CA ARG A 36 16.66 -11.71 14.81
C ARG A 36 16.35 -10.32 14.24
N VAL A 37 16.10 -10.21 12.94
CA VAL A 37 15.63 -8.96 12.32
C VAL A 37 14.18 -8.65 12.74
N ALA A 38 13.32 -9.67 12.84
CA ALA A 38 11.94 -9.51 13.31
C ALA A 38 11.87 -9.03 14.77
N ASP A 39 12.76 -9.49 15.65
CA ASP A 39 12.80 -9.07 17.05
C ASP A 39 13.35 -7.64 17.24
N VAL A 40 14.31 -7.21 16.40
CA VAL A 40 14.83 -5.83 16.41
C VAL A 40 13.81 -4.83 15.86
N VAL A 41 13.03 -5.20 14.84
CA VAL A 41 11.96 -4.36 14.28
C VAL A 41 10.77 -4.22 15.23
N ARG A 42 10.55 -5.19 16.11
CA ARG A 42 9.43 -5.18 17.07
C ARG A 42 9.68 -4.26 18.27
N GLN A 43 10.93 -3.93 18.60
CA GLN A 43 11.28 -3.15 19.79
C GLN A 43 11.50 -1.65 19.56
N ASP A 44 11.54 -1.18 18.31
CA ASP A 44 11.94 0.21 18.01
C ASP A 44 10.89 0.97 17.18
N GLY A 45 10.12 1.84 17.85
CA GLY A 45 8.98 2.57 17.26
C GLY A 45 9.37 3.53 16.12
N ARG A 46 10.65 3.91 16.01
CA ARG A 46 11.16 4.74 14.91
C ARG A 46 11.39 3.93 13.62
N VAL A 47 11.46 2.61 13.71
CA VAL A 47 11.73 1.70 12.59
C VAL A 47 10.44 1.16 11.97
N GLN A 48 9.31 1.23 12.67
CA GLN A 48 8.01 0.79 12.15
C GLN A 48 7.60 1.53 10.88
N GLY A 49 7.81 2.86 10.80
CA GLY A 49 7.54 3.64 9.58
C GLY A 49 8.47 3.30 8.40
N ALA A 50 9.72 2.91 8.67
CA ALA A 50 10.65 2.45 7.64
C ALA A 50 10.36 1.01 7.20
N ALA A 51 9.96 0.15 8.14
CA ALA A 51 9.58 -1.24 7.90
C ALA A 51 8.30 -1.35 7.07
N GLU A 52 7.31 -0.46 7.28
CA GLU A 52 6.11 -0.39 6.43
C GLU A 52 6.45 0.06 5.00
N GLY A 53 7.36 1.02 4.84
CA GLY A 53 7.85 1.44 3.54
C GLY A 53 8.61 0.32 2.80
N VAL A 54 9.42 -0.46 3.52
CA VAL A 54 10.15 -1.62 2.96
C VAL A 54 9.21 -2.77 2.63
N LEU A 55 8.24 -3.07 3.49
CA LEU A 55 7.20 -4.07 3.22
C LEU A 55 6.32 -3.66 2.03
N GLY A 56 6.04 -2.38 1.87
CA GLY A 56 5.39 -1.82 0.67
C GLY A 56 6.19 -2.11 -0.60
N ARG A 57 7.49 -1.79 -0.61
CA ARG A 57 8.37 -2.05 -1.75
C ARG A 57 8.57 -3.54 -2.04
N VAL A 58 8.62 -4.38 -1.02
CA VAL A 58 8.69 -5.85 -1.18
C VAL A 58 7.39 -6.40 -1.77
N ARG A 59 6.23 -5.85 -1.39
CA ARG A 59 4.94 -6.22 -1.99
C ARG A 59 4.86 -5.77 -3.44
N GLU A 60 5.30 -4.57 -3.79
CA GLU A 60 5.39 -4.10 -5.17
C GLU A 60 6.35 -4.94 -6.01
N ALA A 61 7.54 -5.26 -5.47
CA ALA A 61 8.50 -6.13 -6.15
C ALA A 61 7.91 -7.52 -6.39
N ARG A 62 7.25 -8.11 -5.39
CA ARG A 62 6.56 -9.39 -5.52
C ARG A 62 5.42 -9.35 -6.54
N ALA A 63 4.65 -8.26 -6.58
CA ALA A 63 3.62 -8.04 -7.58
C ALA A 63 4.23 -7.98 -9.00
N SER A 64 5.33 -7.25 -9.18
CA SER A 64 6.03 -7.14 -10.47
C SER A 64 6.65 -8.47 -10.94
N VAL A 65 7.16 -9.29 -10.02
CA VAL A 65 7.72 -10.62 -10.34
C VAL A 65 6.60 -11.59 -10.71
N LYS A 66 5.50 -11.57 -9.96
CA LYS A 66 4.30 -12.36 -10.28
C LYS A 66 3.72 -11.98 -11.64
N GLU A 67 3.67 -10.68 -11.94
CA GLU A 67 3.21 -10.16 -13.23
C GLU A 67 4.06 -10.68 -14.40
N ARG A 68 5.40 -10.65 -14.27
CA ARG A 68 6.30 -11.21 -15.29
C ARG A 68 6.13 -12.71 -15.48
N ALA A 69 5.91 -13.45 -14.39
CA ALA A 69 5.68 -14.89 -14.45
C ALA A 69 4.34 -15.23 -15.11
N ASP A 70 3.28 -14.49 -14.77
CA ASP A 70 1.96 -14.65 -15.38
C ASP A 70 1.97 -14.29 -16.87
N SER A 71 2.59 -13.19 -17.28
CA SER A 71 2.74 -12.82 -18.69
C SER A 71 3.53 -13.86 -19.49
N ARG A 72 4.55 -14.47 -18.87
CA ARG A 72 5.31 -15.55 -19.50
C ARG A 72 4.49 -16.83 -19.64
N LEU A 73 3.61 -17.13 -18.68
CA LEU A 73 2.67 -18.24 -18.78
C LEU A 73 1.60 -18.00 -19.85
N GLU A 74 1.07 -16.78 -19.95
CA GLU A 74 0.14 -16.39 -21.03
C GLU A 74 0.80 -16.55 -22.40
N GLN A 75 2.05 -16.12 -22.54
CA GLN A 75 2.83 -16.26 -23.76
C GLN A 75 3.07 -17.73 -24.14
N LEU A 76 3.42 -18.59 -23.17
CA LEU A 76 3.60 -20.02 -23.39
C LEU A 76 2.28 -20.74 -23.73
N ILE A 77 1.16 -20.32 -23.15
CA ILE A 77 -0.17 -20.86 -23.48
C ILE A 77 -0.55 -20.48 -24.92
N PHE A 78 -0.25 -19.23 -25.31
CA PHE A 78 -0.50 -18.71 -26.65
C PHE A 78 0.36 -19.43 -27.71
N GLU A 79 1.65 -19.60 -27.44
CA GLU A 79 2.59 -20.34 -28.29
C GLU A 79 2.20 -21.83 -28.44
N ARG A 80 1.70 -22.46 -27.37
CA ARG A 80 1.33 -23.88 -27.38
C ARG A 80 -0.01 -24.19 -28.06
N ARG A 81 -0.92 -23.21 -28.18
CA ARG A 81 -2.29 -23.40 -28.71
C ARG A 81 -2.55 -22.79 -30.08
N GLY A 82 -1.52 -22.26 -30.76
CA GLY A 82 -1.62 -21.86 -32.17
C GLY A 82 -2.67 -20.79 -32.44
N ASN A 83 -2.65 -19.69 -31.67
CA ASN A 83 -3.50 -18.49 -31.84
C ASN A 83 -5.01 -18.64 -31.57
N VAL A 84 -5.52 -19.81 -31.18
CA VAL A 84 -6.94 -19.96 -30.82
C VAL A 84 -7.06 -20.01 -29.30
N VAL A 85 -7.40 -18.88 -28.69
CA VAL A 85 -7.78 -18.82 -27.27
C VAL A 85 -9.28 -19.16 -27.19
N PRO A 86 -9.67 -20.27 -26.53
CA PRO A 86 -11.09 -20.59 -26.35
C PRO A 86 -11.83 -19.44 -25.66
N ASP A 87 -13.08 -19.19 -26.03
CA ASP A 87 -13.86 -18.04 -25.55
C ASP A 87 -13.94 -17.97 -24.01
N ASP A 88 -14.03 -19.13 -23.34
CA ASP A 88 -13.99 -19.23 -21.88
C ASP A 88 -12.69 -18.68 -21.27
N VAL A 89 -11.55 -18.94 -21.93
CA VAL A 89 -10.24 -18.45 -21.50
C VAL A 89 -10.10 -16.96 -21.80
N ALA A 90 -10.62 -16.50 -22.95
CA ALA A 90 -10.63 -15.08 -23.29
C ALA A 90 -11.42 -14.26 -22.27
N GLY A 91 -12.59 -14.74 -21.84
CA GLY A 91 -13.40 -14.12 -20.79
C GLY A 91 -12.70 -14.04 -19.44
N LEU A 92 -12.01 -15.13 -19.02
CA LEU A 92 -11.23 -15.14 -17.78
C LEU A 92 -10.04 -14.17 -17.81
N LEU A 93 -9.32 -14.10 -18.94
CA LEU A 93 -8.21 -13.16 -19.12
C LEU A 93 -8.69 -11.70 -19.12
N ALA A 94 -9.82 -11.41 -19.76
CA ALA A 94 -10.43 -10.08 -19.76
C ALA A 94 -10.82 -9.65 -18.34
N ARG A 95 -11.47 -10.53 -17.58
CA ARG A 95 -11.81 -10.28 -16.16
C ARG A 95 -10.57 -10.01 -15.32
N ARG A 96 -9.51 -10.81 -15.47
CA ARG A 96 -8.25 -10.61 -14.74
C ARG A 96 -7.56 -9.30 -15.12
N ARG A 97 -7.66 -8.86 -16.38
CA ARG A 97 -7.17 -7.54 -16.81
C ARG A 97 -7.94 -6.42 -16.11
N GLN A 98 -9.27 -6.48 -16.09
CA GLN A 98 -10.11 -5.51 -15.40
C GLN A 98 -9.82 -5.45 -13.90
N GLU A 99 -9.67 -6.60 -13.23
CA GLU A 99 -9.32 -6.66 -11.81
C GLU A 99 -7.96 -6.00 -11.53
N ARG A 100 -6.95 -6.23 -12.37
CA ARG A 100 -5.63 -5.58 -12.26
C ARG A 100 -5.70 -4.07 -12.49
N GLU A 101 -6.42 -3.62 -13.51
CA GLU A 101 -6.59 -2.20 -13.81
C GLU A 101 -7.29 -1.48 -12.65
N ALA A 102 -8.30 -2.11 -12.05
CA ALA A 102 -8.98 -1.60 -10.87
C ALA A 102 -8.05 -1.53 -9.66
N GLU A 103 -7.23 -2.55 -9.42
CA GLU A 103 -6.23 -2.54 -8.34
C GLU A 103 -5.17 -1.44 -8.54
N ALA A 104 -4.63 -1.32 -9.76
CA ALA A 104 -3.68 -0.28 -10.12
C ALA A 104 -4.29 1.13 -10.00
N ALA A 105 -5.58 1.30 -10.32
CA ALA A 105 -6.29 2.56 -10.12
C ALA A 105 -6.44 2.90 -8.62
N ARG A 106 -6.79 1.93 -7.77
CA ARG A 106 -6.88 2.11 -6.31
C ARG A 106 -5.53 2.47 -5.69
N LEU A 107 -4.45 1.81 -6.10
CA LEU A 107 -3.09 2.12 -5.62
C LEU A 107 -2.67 3.54 -6.01
N ARG A 108 -2.93 3.96 -7.26
CA ARG A 108 -2.70 5.34 -7.69
C ARG A 108 -3.52 6.33 -6.88
N ALA A 109 -4.82 6.08 -6.70
CA ALA A 109 -5.70 6.94 -5.92
C ALA A 109 -5.22 7.08 -4.46
N ARG A 110 -4.77 5.98 -3.85
CA ARG A 110 -4.16 5.98 -2.52
C ARG A 110 -2.89 6.84 -2.48
N GLN A 111 -2.02 6.69 -3.46
CA GLN A 111 -0.79 7.48 -3.53
C GLN A 111 -1.10 8.98 -3.67
N THR A 112 -2.02 9.34 -4.57
CA THR A 112 -2.48 10.72 -4.72
C THR A 112 -3.06 11.28 -3.42
N LEU A 113 -3.84 10.50 -2.66
CA LEU A 113 -4.31 10.92 -1.34
C LEU A 113 -3.14 11.19 -0.39
N LEU A 114 -2.17 10.28 -0.28
CA LEU A 114 -1.03 10.43 0.61
C LEU A 114 -0.11 11.60 0.24
N ASP A 115 -0.06 11.97 -1.04
CA ASP A 115 0.74 13.09 -1.54
C ASP A 115 0.11 14.46 -1.21
N THR A 116 -1.14 14.50 -0.74
CA THR A 116 -1.76 15.74 -0.24
C THR A 116 -1.25 16.19 1.13
N ALA A 117 -0.58 15.29 1.87
CA ALA A 117 -0.03 15.57 3.19
C ALA A 117 1.18 16.50 3.12
N GLU A 118 1.15 17.59 3.88
CA GLU A 118 2.22 18.58 3.99
C GLU A 118 3.22 18.25 5.10
N ASN A 119 2.82 17.41 6.05
CA ASN A 119 3.66 17.05 7.20
C ASN A 119 3.50 15.57 7.60
N PRO A 120 4.42 15.03 8.43
CA PRO A 120 4.39 13.63 8.83
C PRO A 120 3.11 13.21 9.57
N VAL A 121 2.54 14.08 10.39
CA VAL A 121 1.31 13.79 11.17
C VAL A 121 0.11 13.66 10.23
N GLN A 122 -0.04 14.60 9.28
CA GLN A 122 -1.05 14.49 8.22
C GLN A 122 -0.89 13.21 7.42
N ARG A 123 0.35 12.84 7.06
CA ARG A 123 0.61 11.61 6.31
C ARG A 123 0.20 10.36 7.09
N GLN A 124 0.48 10.31 8.39
CA GLN A 124 0.05 9.21 9.27
C GLN A 124 -1.48 9.11 9.36
N ILE A 125 -2.17 10.24 9.52
CA ILE A 125 -3.65 10.29 9.50
C ILE A 125 -4.19 9.75 8.18
N LEU A 126 -3.69 10.23 7.04
CA LEU A 126 -4.15 9.79 5.72
C LEU A 126 -3.85 8.32 5.45
N MET A 127 -2.75 7.78 5.99
CA MET A 127 -2.46 6.34 5.93
C MET A 127 -3.50 5.51 6.66
N LEU A 128 -3.94 5.95 7.85
CA LEU A 128 -4.98 5.27 8.62
C LEU A 128 -6.35 5.37 7.94
N VAL A 129 -6.71 6.55 7.46
CA VAL A 129 -7.97 6.77 6.73
C VAL A 129 -8.02 5.97 5.42
N ALA A 130 -6.89 5.84 4.71
CA ALA A 130 -6.82 5.02 3.49
C ALA A 130 -7.06 3.52 3.73
N GLN A 131 -6.92 3.02 4.96
CA GLN A 131 -7.22 1.61 5.29
C GLN A 131 -8.72 1.33 5.40
N THR A 132 -9.53 2.33 5.76
CA THR A 132 -10.99 2.23 5.87
C THR A 132 -11.73 2.79 4.65
N THR A 133 -11.02 3.48 3.74
CA THR A 133 -11.62 4.12 2.57
C THR A 133 -11.60 3.20 1.34
N ALA A 134 -12.77 2.73 0.90
CA ALA A 134 -12.92 1.76 -0.19
C ALA A 134 -12.27 2.18 -1.52
N TRP A 135 -12.46 3.43 -1.95
CA TRP A 135 -11.91 3.92 -3.22
C TRP A 135 -10.36 4.02 -3.20
N ALA A 136 -9.77 4.12 -2.01
CA ALA A 136 -8.32 4.12 -1.79
C ALA A 136 -7.76 2.70 -1.50
N GLY A 137 -8.54 1.65 -1.77
CA GLY A 137 -8.15 0.26 -1.53
C GLY A 137 -8.23 -0.18 -0.07
N GLY A 138 -8.95 0.58 0.77
CA GLY A 138 -9.27 0.18 2.13
C GLY A 138 -10.28 -0.96 2.16
N ASN A 139 -10.00 -1.97 2.99
CA ASN A 139 -10.84 -3.17 3.15
C ASN A 139 -11.33 -3.35 4.59
N THR A 140 -11.03 -2.40 5.47
CA THR A 140 -11.45 -2.47 6.87
C THR A 140 -12.94 -2.14 6.96
N PRO A 141 -13.78 -3.05 7.51
CA PRO A 141 -15.23 -2.86 7.56
C PRO A 141 -15.66 -1.84 8.61
N GLU A 142 -14.81 -1.58 9.61
CA GLU A 142 -15.10 -0.61 10.67
C GLU A 142 -14.73 0.82 10.22
N ALA A 143 -15.68 1.75 10.40
CA ALA A 143 -15.44 3.16 10.18
C ALA A 143 -14.41 3.69 11.18
N LEU A 144 -13.41 4.43 10.69
CA LEU A 144 -12.38 5.01 11.56
C LEU A 144 -12.95 6.18 12.34
N ARG A 145 -12.96 6.09 13.67
CA ARG A 145 -13.42 7.19 14.52
C ARG A 145 -12.30 8.16 14.87
N TYR A 146 -12.68 9.41 15.10
CA TYR A 146 -11.79 10.46 15.57
C TYR A 146 -11.05 10.09 16.87
N THR A 147 -11.75 9.49 17.84
CA THR A 147 -11.13 9.05 19.10
C THR A 147 -10.12 7.93 18.86
N GLN A 148 -10.42 6.97 17.98
CA GLN A 148 -9.49 5.90 17.60
C GLN A 148 -8.22 6.45 16.92
N LEU A 149 -8.31 7.57 16.19
CA LEU A 149 -7.15 8.26 15.65
C LEU A 149 -6.28 8.86 16.75
N LEU A 150 -6.88 9.51 17.74
CA LEU A 150 -6.16 10.08 18.87
C LEU A 150 -5.50 8.99 19.72
N ASP A 151 -6.22 7.90 20.03
CA ASP A 151 -5.68 6.78 20.81
C ASP A 151 -4.43 6.17 20.15
N ARG A 152 -4.40 6.13 18.81
CA ARG A 152 -3.29 5.57 18.04
C ARG A 152 -2.12 6.54 17.89
N LEU A 153 -2.39 7.83 17.66
CA LEU A 153 -1.37 8.81 17.30
C LEU A 153 -0.85 9.61 18.50
N ALA A 154 -1.65 9.72 19.56
CA ALA A 154 -1.35 10.47 20.78
C ALA A 154 -1.76 9.68 22.05
N PRO A 155 -1.26 8.44 22.26
CA PRO A 155 -1.71 7.53 23.33
C PRO A 155 -1.50 8.07 24.75
N SER A 156 -0.64 9.07 24.92
CA SER A 156 -0.38 9.68 26.23
C SER A 156 -1.51 10.57 26.74
N GLY A 157 -2.46 10.97 25.89
CA GLY A 157 -3.53 11.92 26.24
C GLY A 157 -3.04 13.33 26.58
N LYS A 158 -1.74 13.62 26.39
CA LYS A 158 -1.16 14.93 26.69
C LYS A 158 -1.45 15.89 25.54
N ALA A 159 -1.84 17.11 25.88
CA ALA A 159 -2.12 18.17 24.91
C ALA A 159 -0.98 18.38 23.90
N GLU A 160 0.29 18.28 24.31
CA GLU A 160 1.45 18.41 23.41
C GLU A 160 1.47 17.36 22.29
N ALA A 161 0.97 16.15 22.56
CA ALA A 161 0.88 15.07 21.58
C ALA A 161 -0.42 15.12 20.77
N GLU A 162 -1.53 15.54 21.39
CA GLU A 162 -2.85 15.61 20.74
C GLU A 162 -3.00 16.81 19.80
N MET A 163 -2.48 17.98 20.19
CA MET A 163 -2.65 19.23 19.43
C MET A 163 -2.13 19.17 17.99
N PRO A 164 -0.97 18.53 17.69
CA PRO A 164 -0.55 18.29 16.31
C PRO A 164 -1.55 17.47 15.51
N VAL A 165 -2.16 16.43 16.12
CA VAL A 165 -3.16 15.57 15.47
C VAL A 165 -4.44 16.36 15.21
N HIS A 166 -4.92 17.14 16.19
CA HIS A 166 -6.08 18.02 16.02
C HIS A 166 -5.88 19.04 14.90
N ARG A 167 -4.74 19.74 14.89
CA ARG A 167 -4.41 20.71 13.84
C ARG A 167 -4.36 20.04 12.48
N ALA A 168 -3.71 18.88 12.38
CA ALA A 168 -3.62 18.14 11.14
C ALA A 168 -5.01 17.71 10.61
N LEU A 169 -5.88 17.21 11.49
CA LEU A 169 -7.26 16.84 11.14
C LEU A 169 -8.07 18.05 10.67
N TRP A 170 -7.98 19.16 11.39
CA TRP A 170 -8.64 20.41 11.03
C TRP A 170 -8.18 20.91 9.66
N THR A 171 -6.88 21.03 9.43
CA THR A 171 -6.31 21.48 8.15
C THR A 171 -6.72 20.58 6.98
N LEU A 172 -6.71 19.25 7.17
CA LEU A 172 -7.13 18.31 6.13
C LEU A 172 -8.65 18.40 5.85
N ALA A 173 -9.47 18.67 6.87
CA ALA A 173 -10.90 18.88 6.71
C ALA A 173 -11.23 20.21 6.01
N GLU A 174 -10.56 21.31 6.37
CA GLU A 174 -10.69 22.61 5.69
C GLU A 174 -10.34 22.53 4.21
N ARG A 175 -9.26 21.79 3.89
CA ARG A 175 -8.84 21.52 2.51
C ARG A 175 -9.74 20.50 1.78
N ARG A 176 -10.80 20.02 2.43
CA ARG A 176 -11.75 19.01 1.93
C ARG A 176 -11.09 17.69 1.55
N VAL A 177 -9.91 17.38 2.08
CA VAL A 177 -9.24 16.08 1.90
C VAL A 177 -9.92 15.02 2.77
N LEU A 178 -10.38 15.42 3.96
CA LEU A 178 -11.15 14.57 4.86
C LEU A 178 -12.58 15.08 5.02
N ALA A 179 -13.48 14.15 5.29
CA ALA A 179 -14.84 14.41 5.76
C ALA A 179 -15.02 13.76 7.14
N VAL A 180 -15.63 14.51 8.06
CA VAL A 180 -15.95 14.03 9.41
C VAL A 180 -17.47 14.01 9.56
N SER A 181 -18.02 12.85 9.92
CA SER A 181 -19.46 12.70 10.15
C SER A 181 -19.86 13.26 11.52
N PRO A 182 -21.16 13.54 11.77
CA PRO A 182 -21.65 13.93 13.09
C PRO A 182 -21.36 12.91 14.20
N HIS A 183 -21.14 11.65 13.85
CA HIS A 183 -20.79 10.57 14.77
C HIS A 183 -19.27 10.42 14.99
N GLY A 184 -18.48 11.35 14.44
CA GLY A 184 -17.03 11.38 14.56
C GLY A 184 -16.31 10.39 13.65
N GLU A 185 -16.96 9.89 12.60
CA GLU A 185 -16.31 9.01 11.62
C GLU A 185 -15.51 9.85 10.65
N VAL A 186 -14.27 9.45 10.40
CA VAL A 186 -13.31 10.15 9.54
C VAL A 186 -13.12 9.33 8.26
N THR A 187 -13.43 9.95 7.12
CA THR A 187 -13.31 9.34 5.80
C THR A 187 -12.54 10.25 4.86
N ALA A 188 -11.84 9.69 3.87
CA ALA A 188 -11.21 10.51 2.84
C ALA A 188 -12.25 10.92 1.80
N SER A 189 -12.28 12.21 1.50
CA SER A 189 -13.12 12.76 0.44
C SER A 189 -12.67 12.23 -0.91
N LEU A 190 -13.64 11.87 -1.77
CA LEU A 190 -13.33 11.53 -3.15
C LEU A 190 -12.56 12.69 -3.81
N PRO A 191 -11.43 12.44 -4.49
CA PRO A 191 -10.77 13.46 -5.28
C PRO A 191 -11.76 14.01 -6.31
N GLU A 192 -11.71 15.32 -6.61
CA GLU A 192 -12.67 15.97 -7.50
C GLU A 192 -12.75 15.31 -8.88
N THR A 193 -11.63 14.76 -9.36
CA THR A 193 -11.54 13.95 -10.58
C THR A 193 -12.44 12.69 -10.53
N GLY A 194 -12.60 12.08 -9.36
CA GLY A 194 -13.52 10.96 -9.14
C GLY A 194 -14.98 11.39 -9.01
N ARG A 195 -15.26 12.58 -8.46
CA ARG A 195 -16.64 13.11 -8.36
C ARG A 195 -17.25 13.37 -9.74
N GLN A 196 -16.45 13.77 -10.72
CA GLN A 196 -16.92 13.97 -12.10
C GLN A 196 -17.26 12.65 -12.80
N LEU A 197 -16.48 11.59 -12.56
CA LEU A 197 -16.75 10.25 -13.12
C LEU A 197 -18.03 9.61 -12.55
N VAL A 198 -18.30 9.77 -11.24
CA VAL A 198 -19.55 9.27 -10.62
C VAL A 198 -20.77 10.02 -11.16
N LYS A 199 -20.66 11.34 -11.38
CA LYS A 199 -21.73 12.12 -12.01
C LYS A 199 -21.97 11.71 -13.48
N ALA A 200 -20.91 11.41 -14.23
CA ALA A 200 -21.02 10.97 -15.63
C ALA A 200 -21.69 9.60 -15.78
N GLY A 201 -21.57 8.71 -14.78
CA GLY A 201 -22.23 7.40 -14.78
C GLY A 201 -23.69 7.40 -14.31
N THR A 202 -24.22 8.54 -13.84
CA THR A 202 -25.58 8.64 -13.26
C THR A 202 -26.50 9.56 -14.09
N GLN A 203 -26.17 9.83 -15.36
CA GLN A 203 -27.19 10.35 -16.28
C GLN A 203 -28.09 9.19 -16.71
N PRO A 204 -29.40 9.19 -16.39
CA PRO A 204 -30.32 8.29 -17.05
C PRO A 204 -30.32 8.65 -18.53
N ALA A 205 -30.19 7.63 -19.38
CA ALA A 205 -30.49 7.78 -20.80
C ALA A 205 -31.92 8.32 -20.92
N GLY A 206 -32.03 9.59 -21.33
CA GLY A 206 -33.30 10.18 -21.76
C GLY A 206 -33.68 9.69 -23.14
#